data_AF-A0A6M3KRP2-F1
#
_entry.id   AF-A0A6M3KRP2-F1
#
_cell.length_a   1.000
_cell.length_b   1.000
_cell.length_c   1.000
_cell.angle_alpha   90.00
_cell.angle_beta   90.00
_cell.angle_gamma   90.00
#
_symmetry.space_group_name_H-M   'P 1'
#
loop_
_entity.id
_entity.type
_entity.pdbx_description
1 polymer ?
#
loop_
_entity_poly.entity_id
_entity_poly.type
_entity_poly.pdbx_seq_one_letter_code
_entity_poly.pdbx_strand_id
1 'polypeptide(L)'
;MAKVFIVNKGAHDHSDAERFGTLEYLSEGSINRYSTNSMFREFYPKLLESGPEDYILPTGLTIMSNIACAIFACLHRRLNLLIYKASRTGGPGRYVQRSMIFRLEGKEGEKDDS
;
A
#
# COMPACT_ATOMS: atom_id res chain seq x y z
N MET A 1 -13.18 12.12 -2.57
CA MET A 1 -11.87 12.18 -3.26
C MET A 1 -11.10 10.94 -2.86
N ALA A 2 -10.30 10.35 -3.75
CA ALA A 2 -9.48 9.19 -3.38
C ALA A 2 -8.42 9.58 -2.35
N LYS A 3 -8.01 8.63 -1.51
CA LYS A 3 -6.86 8.74 -0.60
C LYS A 3 -5.64 8.04 -1.21
N VAL A 4 -4.46 8.54 -0.88
CA VAL A 4 -3.17 7.92 -1.21
C VAL A 4 -2.47 7.60 0.10
N PHE A 5 -2.51 6.33 0.49
CA PHE A 5 -1.89 5.82 1.71
C PHE A 5 -0.39 5.59 1.48
N ILE A 6 0.43 6.49 2.00
CA ILE A 6 1.88 6.42 1.96
C ILE A 6 2.35 5.52 3.10
N VAL A 7 3.00 4.40 2.75
CA VAL A 7 3.35 3.37 3.72
C VAL A 7 4.28 3.89 4.81
N ASN A 8 5.23 4.74 4.47
CA ASN A 8 6.08 5.41 5.45
C ASN A 8 6.44 6.84 5.01
N LYS A 9 6.32 7.79 5.93
CA LYS A 9 6.84 9.15 5.78
C LYS A 9 8.36 9.14 6.01
N GLY A 10 9.10 8.90 4.92
CA GLY A 10 10.55 8.99 4.88
C GLY A 10 11.03 10.40 4.46
N ALA A 11 12.27 10.49 3.99
CA ALA A 11 12.87 11.75 3.52
C ALA A 11 12.48 12.14 2.08
N HIS A 12 11.51 11.46 1.48
CA HIS A 12 11.09 11.70 0.10
C HIS A 12 9.96 12.72 0.03
N ASP A 13 9.99 13.58 -0.99
CA ASP A 13 8.86 14.44 -1.32
C ASP A 13 7.78 13.62 -2.04
N HIS A 14 6.54 13.75 -1.57
CA HIS A 14 5.37 13.06 -2.08
C HIS A 14 4.33 14.03 -2.70
N SER A 15 4.67 15.32 -2.84
CA SER A 15 3.76 16.36 -3.36
C SER A 15 3.12 16.00 -4.71
N ASP A 16 3.87 15.43 -5.67
CA ASP A 16 3.28 15.01 -6.97
C ASP A 16 2.20 13.92 -6.82
N ALA A 17 2.18 13.18 -5.70
CA ALA A 17 1.15 12.19 -5.42
C ALA A 17 -0.21 12.82 -5.05
N GLU A 18 -0.27 14.09 -4.64
CA GLU A 18 -1.52 14.82 -4.31
C GLU A 18 -2.48 14.89 -5.49
N ARG A 19 -1.93 14.78 -6.71
CA ARG A 19 -2.71 14.72 -7.96
C ARG A 19 -3.59 13.49 -8.08
N PHE A 20 -3.31 12.44 -7.29
CA PHE A 20 -4.06 11.19 -7.28
C PHE A 20 -5.07 11.12 -6.13
N GLY A 21 -4.95 11.97 -5.11
CA GLY A 21 -5.80 11.94 -3.93
C GLY A 21 -5.19 12.65 -2.72
N THR A 22 -5.93 12.67 -1.63
CA THR A 22 -5.44 13.20 -0.34
C THR A 22 -4.39 12.26 0.24
N LEU A 23 -3.23 12.79 0.64
CA LEU A 23 -2.15 11.98 1.19
C LEU A 23 -2.42 11.59 2.65
N GLU A 24 -2.27 10.31 2.96
CA GLU A 24 -2.43 9.76 4.31
C GLU A 24 -1.22 8.90 4.67
N TYR A 25 -0.54 9.19 5.78
CA TYR A 25 0.64 8.43 6.18
C TYR A 25 0.30 7.27 7.11
N LEU A 26 0.69 6.06 6.73
CA LEU A 26 0.50 4.88 7.57
C LEU A 26 1.48 4.85 8.75
N SER A 27 2.71 5.32 8.55
CA SER A 27 3.70 5.54 9.61
C SER A 27 4.63 6.70 9.32
N GLU A 28 5.45 7.06 10.31
CA GLU A 28 6.52 8.04 10.20
C GLU A 28 7.80 7.54 10.88
N GLY A 29 8.95 7.82 10.27
CA GLY A 29 10.26 7.54 10.87
C GLY A 29 10.75 6.09 10.72
N SER A 30 11.54 5.66 11.70
CA SER A 30 12.20 4.35 11.70
C SER A 30 11.33 3.30 12.37
N ILE A 31 11.10 2.19 11.68
CA ILE A 31 10.37 1.03 12.19
C ILE A 31 11.27 -0.20 12.16
N ASN A 32 11.21 -0.98 13.24
CA ASN A 32 11.90 -2.27 13.29
C ASN A 32 11.28 -3.24 12.27
N ARG A 33 12.06 -3.64 11.26
CA ARG A 33 11.66 -4.55 10.17
C ARG A 33 11.08 -5.90 10.60
N TYR A 34 11.34 -6.34 11.83
CA TYR A 34 10.85 -7.61 12.36
C TYR A 34 9.56 -7.48 13.18
N SER A 35 9.11 -6.25 13.45
CA SER A 35 7.93 -5.98 14.29
C SER A 35 6.63 -5.95 13.48
N THR A 36 6.35 -7.02 12.75
CA THR A 36 5.22 -7.11 11.80
C THR A 36 3.85 -6.91 12.47
N ASN A 37 3.66 -7.45 13.69
CA ASN A 37 2.44 -7.26 14.46
C ASN A 37 2.21 -5.79 14.84
N SER A 38 3.27 -5.05 15.14
CA SER A 38 3.14 -3.62 15.44
C SER A 38 2.81 -2.82 14.18
N MET A 39 3.44 -3.13 13.04
CA MET A 39 3.08 -2.53 11.74
C MET A 39 1.60 -2.77 11.42
N PHE A 40 1.10 -4.00 11.61
CA PHE A 40 -0.31 -4.31 11.38
C PHE A 40 -1.23 -3.46 12.28
N ARG A 41 -0.96 -3.42 13.58
CA ARG A 41 -1.77 -2.63 14.54
C ARG A 41 -1.78 -1.14 14.23
N GLU A 42 -0.69 -0.62 13.66
CA GLU A 42 -0.59 0.77 13.23
C GLU A 42 -1.33 1.04 11.91
N PHE A 43 -1.19 0.15 10.93
CA PHE A 43 -1.72 0.37 9.57
C PHE A 43 -3.22 0.05 9.48
N TYR A 44 -3.66 -1.01 10.16
CA TYR A 44 -5.02 -1.54 10.00
C TYR A 44 -6.11 -0.52 10.33
N PRO A 45 -6.08 0.23 11.45
CA PRO A 45 -7.11 1.22 11.74
C PRO A 45 -7.22 2.32 10.68
N LYS A 46 -6.08 2.77 10.13
CA LYS A 46 -6.03 3.79 9.07
C LYS A 46 -6.57 3.25 7.74
N LEU A 47 -6.20 2.03 7.40
CA LEU A 47 -6.67 1.37 6.17
C LEU A 47 -8.13 0.92 6.27
N LEU A 48 -8.70 0.76 7.46
CA LEU A 48 -10.13 0.49 7.63
C LEU A 48 -11.00 1.64 7.09
N GLU A 49 -10.48 2.86 7.06
CA GLU A 49 -11.13 4.04 6.49
C GLU A 49 -10.87 4.23 4.98
N SER A 50 -10.27 3.24 4.32
CA SER A 50 -10.01 3.27 2.89
C SER A 50 -11.21 2.77 2.07
N GLY A 51 -11.35 3.28 0.85
CA GLY A 51 -12.26 2.78 -0.17
C GLY A 51 -11.54 2.00 -1.27
N PRO A 52 -12.30 1.26 -2.11
CA PRO A 52 -11.74 0.39 -3.14
C PRO A 52 -11.01 1.13 -4.28
N GLU A 53 -11.19 2.44 -4.41
CA GLU A 53 -10.51 3.29 -5.40
C GLU A 53 -9.32 4.08 -4.83
N ASP A 54 -9.02 3.90 -3.53
CA ASP A 54 -7.84 4.50 -2.90
C ASP A 54 -6.57 3.77 -3.32
N TYR A 55 -5.42 4.41 -3.12
CA TYR A 55 -4.11 3.90 -3.51
C TYR A 55 -3.23 3.60 -2.31
N ILE A 56 -2.43 2.53 -2.41
CA ILE A 56 -1.23 2.34 -1.60
C ILE A 56 -0.04 2.90 -2.38
N LEU A 57 0.77 3.75 -1.76
CA LEU A 57 2.05 4.23 -2.28
C LEU A 57 3.17 3.49 -1.51
N PRO A 58 3.77 2.44 -2.11
CA PRO A 58 4.80 1.65 -1.44
C PRO A 58 6.07 2.47 -1.22
N THR A 59 6.37 2.76 0.04
CA THR A 59 7.60 3.41 0.51
C THR A 59 8.16 2.71 1.74
N GLY A 60 9.42 3.01 2.06
CA GLY A 60 10.09 2.44 3.23
C GLY A 60 10.48 0.98 3.03
N LEU A 61 10.31 0.18 4.08
CA LEU A 61 10.72 -1.23 4.07
C LEU A 61 9.73 -2.08 3.26
N THR A 62 10.25 -3.03 2.49
CA THR A 62 9.42 -3.98 1.71
C THR A 62 8.37 -4.69 2.57
N ILE A 63 8.73 -5.07 3.79
CA ILE A 63 7.80 -5.76 4.71
C ILE A 63 6.61 -4.87 5.09
N MET A 64 6.80 -3.56 5.24
CA MET A 64 5.72 -2.63 5.55
C MET A 64 4.77 -2.52 4.35
N SER A 65 5.33 -2.40 3.14
CA SER A 65 4.55 -2.36 1.91
C SER A 65 3.75 -3.65 1.71
N ASN A 66 4.34 -4.81 1.99
CA ASN A 66 3.65 -6.10 1.91
C ASN A 66 2.46 -6.17 2.88
N ILE A 67 2.64 -5.73 4.12
CA ILE A 67 1.56 -5.72 5.14
C ILE A 67 0.45 -4.77 4.73
N ALA A 68 0.78 -3.54 4.32
CA ALA A 68 -0.22 -2.56 3.87
C ALA A 68 -1.01 -3.06 2.64
N CYS A 69 -0.32 -3.62 1.64
CA CYS A 69 -0.94 -4.22 0.46
C CYS A 69 -1.84 -5.40 0.81
N ALA A 70 -1.42 -6.27 1.75
CA ALA A 70 -2.21 -7.42 2.18
C ALA A 70 -3.50 -6.98 2.88
N ILE A 71 -3.42 -6.01 3.80
CA ILE A 71 -4.59 -5.44 4.47
C ILE A 71 -5.56 -4.85 3.43
N PHE A 72 -5.05 -4.01 2.53
CA PHE A 72 -5.87 -3.35 1.50
C PHE A 72 -6.54 -4.37 0.57
N ALA A 73 -5.79 -5.39 0.13
CA ALA A 73 -6.30 -6.47 -0.71
C ALA A 73 -7.43 -7.26 -0.03
N CYS A 74 -7.29 -7.56 1.26
CA CYS A 74 -8.32 -8.25 2.04
C CYS A 74 -9.59 -7.41 2.20
N LEU A 75 -9.46 -6.11 2.42
CA LEU A 75 -10.61 -5.21 2.58
C LEU A 75 -11.41 -5.03 1.28
N HIS A 76 -10.72 -4.91 0.15
CA HIS A 76 -11.34 -4.44 -1.09
C HIS A 76 -11.42 -5.46 -2.21
N ARG A 77 -10.82 -6.65 -2.04
CA ARG A 77 -10.56 -7.64 -3.12
C ARG A 77 -9.91 -6.98 -4.34
N ARG A 78 -9.15 -5.93 -4.08
CA ARG A 78 -8.50 -5.07 -5.07
C ARG A 78 -7.25 -4.49 -4.44
N LEU A 79 -6.25 -4.21 -5.27
CA LEU A 79 -5.06 -3.49 -4.87
C LEU A 79 -4.73 -2.44 -5.92
N ASN A 80 -4.78 -1.17 -5.53
CA ASN A 80 -4.31 -0.06 -6.36
C ASN A 80 -2.98 0.43 -5.79
N LEU A 81 -1.95 0.41 -6.62
CA LEU A 81 -0.60 0.85 -6.30
C LEU A 81 -0.28 2.14 -7.05
N LEU A 82 0.32 3.07 -6.34
CA LEU A 82 0.96 4.25 -6.91
C LEU A 82 2.48 4.07 -6.85
N ILE A 83 3.08 3.70 -7.97
CA ILE A 83 4.49 3.29 -8.04
C ILE A 83 5.34 4.43 -8.60
N TYR A 84 6.36 4.86 -7.87
CA TYR A 84 7.30 5.85 -8.39
C TYR A 84 8.25 5.21 -9.41
N LYS A 85 8.28 5.76 -10.62
CA LYS A 85 9.19 5.38 -11.69
C LYS A 85 10.25 6.48 -11.85
N ALA A 86 11.47 6.20 -11.37
CA ALA A 86 12.61 7.08 -11.56
C ALA A 86 12.90 7.29 -13.06
N SER A 87 13.32 8.51 -13.42
CA SER A 87 13.79 8.81 -14.77
C SER A 87 15.13 8.14 -15.03
N ARG A 88 15.33 7.65 -16.26
CA ARG A 88 16.61 7.08 -16.71
C ARG A 88 17.53 8.12 -17.35
N THR A 89 17.00 9.30 -17.67
CA THR A 89 17.69 10.35 -18.45
C THR A 89 17.94 11.62 -17.63
N GLY A 90 17.94 11.51 -16.30
CA GLY A 90 18.24 12.63 -15.38
C GLY A 90 17.09 13.62 -15.15
N GLY A 91 15.92 13.42 -15.78
CA GLY A 91 14.72 14.23 -15.51
C GLY A 91 13.98 13.82 -14.21
N PRO A 92 12.89 14.53 -13.85
CA PRO A 92 12.05 14.11 -12.72
C PRO A 92 11.43 12.73 -13.00
N GLY A 93 11.36 11.89 -11.97
CA GLY A 93 10.58 10.66 -12.04
C GLY A 93 9.09 10.96 -12.03
N ARG A 94 8.27 9.92 -12.13
CA ARG A 94 6.82 10.06 -12.14
C ARG A 94 6.12 8.91 -11.44
N TYR A 95 4.98 9.17 -10.84
CA TYR A 95 4.11 8.11 -10.35
C TYR A 95 3.36 7.41 -11.48
N VAL A 96 3.15 6.10 -11.31
CA VAL A 96 2.46 5.24 -12.25
C VAL A 96 1.44 4.41 -11.48
N GLN A 97 0.17 4.54 -11.85
CA GLN A 97 -0.92 3.77 -11.26
C GLN A 97 -0.92 2.32 -11.78
N ARG A 98 -1.15 1.36 -10.90
CA ARG A 98 -1.39 -0.04 -11.24
C ARG A 98 -2.51 -0.57 -10.38
N SER A 99 -3.51 -1.19 -11.01
CA SER A 99 -4.64 -1.78 -10.30
C SER A 99 -4.74 -3.25 -10.61
N MET A 100 -5.03 -4.05 -9.59
CA MET A 100 -5.27 -5.48 -9.68
C MET A 100 -6.60 -5.78 -8.99
N ILE A 101 -7.46 -6.56 -9.66
CA ILE A 101 -8.74 -7.02 -9.11
C ILE A 101 -8.61 -8.52 -8.83
N PHE A 102 -8.84 -8.92 -7.59
CA PHE A 102 -8.67 -10.31 -7.17
C PHE A 102 -9.98 -11.09 -7.33
N ARG A 103 -10.11 -11.72 -8.50
CA ARG A 103 -11.14 -12.74 -8.77
C ARG A 103 -10.59 -14.11 -8.39
N LEU A 104 -10.40 -14.31 -7.09
CA LEU A 104 -10.08 -15.62 -6.55
C LEU A 104 -11.36 -16.46 -6.62
N GLU A 105 -11.43 -17.36 -7.60
CA GLU A 105 -12.39 -18.47 -7.62
C GLU A 105 -11.92 -19.50 -6.58
N GLY A 106 -12.84 -20.00 -5.76
CA GLY A 106 -12.51 -20.87 -4.65
C GLY A 106 -11.86 -22.17 -5.11
N LYS A 107 -10.69 -22.51 -4.55
CA LYS A 107 -10.39 -23.92 -4.33
C LYS A 107 -11.27 -24.36 -3.16
N GLU A 108 -12.47 -24.81 -3.45
CA GLU A 108 -13.24 -25.60 -2.48
C GLU A 108 -12.50 -26.93 -2.27
N GLY A 109 -12.10 -27.20 -1.03
CA GLY A 109 -11.80 -28.56 -0.55
C GLY A 109 -10.38 -29.07 -0.75
N GLU A 110 -9.44 -28.63 0.07
CA GLU A 110 -8.54 -29.59 0.73
C GLU A 110 -9.14 -29.81 2.12
N LYS A 111 -9.88 -30.92 2.27
CA LYS A 111 -10.14 -31.47 3.60
C LYS A 111 -8.79 -31.94 4.11
N ASP A 112 -8.27 -31.27 5.12
CA ASP A 112 -7.25 -31.85 6.00
C ASP A 112 -7.90 -33.03 6.72
N ASP A 113 -7.75 -34.22 6.14
CA ASP A 113 -7.76 -35.45 6.92
C ASP A 113 -6.36 -35.60 7.54
N SER A 114 -6.19 -35.07 8.75
CA SER A 114 -5.23 -35.61 9.72
C SER A 114 -5.65 -35.34 11.16
#